data_AF-A0A1B6LN51-F1
#
_entry.id   AF-A0A1B6LN51-F1
#
_cell.length_a   1.000
_cell.length_b   1.000
_cell.length_c   1.000
_cell.angle_alpha   90.00
_cell.angle_beta   90.00
_cell.angle_gamma   90.00
#
_symmetry.space_group_name_H-M   'P 1'
#
loop_
_entity.id
_entity.type
_entity.pdbx_description
1 polymer ?
#
loop_
_entity_poly.entity_id
_entity_poly.type
_entity_poly.pdbx_seq_one_letter_code
_entity_poly.pdbx_strand_id
1 'polypeptide(L)'
;LLDSIAQVHSAQLSGYQLTHAYSQLVQYRDKYIKRFSAANLLYLEQIIFVVGKLIHMLGGKPGCPPNEGSARVVDTKLYSLGLFLMEAQIDNINQFRLIEFAQRSKLSHKLHGFTERYQPSVNITPK
;
A
#
# COMPACT_ATOMS: atom_id res chain seq x y z
N LEU A 1 -23.85 -15.31 -12.05
CA LEU A 1 -22.76 -16.32 -12.20
C LEU A 1 -21.50 -15.70 -12.79
N LEU A 2 -21.55 -15.10 -13.99
CA LEU A 2 -20.40 -14.36 -14.56
C LEU A 2 -19.91 -13.21 -13.68
N ASP A 3 -20.80 -12.38 -13.13
CA ASP A 3 -20.42 -11.28 -12.22
C ASP A 3 -19.78 -11.79 -10.92
N SER A 4 -20.21 -12.96 -10.43
CA SER A 4 -19.65 -13.60 -9.24
C SER A 4 -18.24 -14.14 -9.51
N ILE A 5 -17.99 -14.71 -10.70
CA ILE A 5 -16.65 -15.14 -11.12
C ILE A 5 -15.73 -13.93 -11.31
N ALA A 6 -16.25 -12.85 -11.92
CA ALA A 6 -15.51 -11.60 -12.08
C ALA A 6 -15.10 -10.99 -10.73
N GLN A 7 -15.98 -11.02 -9.73
CA GLN A 7 -15.67 -10.58 -8.36
C GLN A 7 -14.64 -11.47 -7.65
N VAL A 8 -14.61 -12.78 -7.90
CA VAL A 8 -13.60 -13.67 -7.29
C VAL A 8 -12.18 -13.35 -7.80
N HIS A 9 -12.05 -12.90 -9.04
CA HIS A 9 -10.76 -12.59 -9.67
C HIS A 9 -10.41 -11.11 -9.71
N SER A 10 -11.27 -10.25 -9.17
CA SER A 10 -11.05 -8.80 -9.15
C SER A 10 -10.96 -8.29 -7.71
N ALA A 11 -10.10 -7.31 -7.49
CA ALA A 11 -10.02 -6.59 -6.22
C ALA A 11 -10.10 -5.09 -6.49
N GLN A 12 -10.83 -4.38 -5.63
CA GLN A 12 -10.85 -2.92 -5.63
C GLN A 12 -10.00 -2.40 -4.48
N LEU A 13 -9.16 -1.40 -4.76
CA LEU A 13 -8.27 -0.79 -3.78
C LEU A 13 -8.42 0.73 -3.85
N SER A 14 -8.66 1.37 -2.70
CA SER A 14 -8.79 2.82 -2.61
C SER A 14 -7.47 3.51 -2.23
N GLY A 15 -7.33 4.79 -2.60
CA GLY A 15 -6.19 5.60 -2.18
C GLY A 15 -6.06 5.73 -0.66
N TYR A 16 -7.18 5.72 0.07
CA TYR A 16 -7.18 5.69 1.53
C TYR A 16 -6.54 4.41 2.07
N GLN A 17 -6.92 3.24 1.55
CA GLN A 17 -6.33 1.96 1.95
C GLN A 17 -4.83 1.92 1.67
N LEU A 18 -4.39 2.42 0.49
CA LEU A 18 -2.98 2.53 0.14
C LEU A 18 -2.20 3.45 1.08
N THR A 19 -2.76 4.62 1.41
CA THR A 19 -2.11 5.60 2.30
C THR A 19 -1.97 5.04 3.72
N HIS A 20 -2.99 4.34 4.22
CA HIS A 20 -2.92 3.63 5.50
C HIS A 20 -1.86 2.53 5.50
N ALA A 21 -1.84 1.69 4.46
CA ALA A 21 -0.86 0.63 4.34
C ALA A 21 0.58 1.19 4.28
N TYR A 22 0.79 2.28 3.53
CA TYR A 22 2.08 2.98 3.47
C TYR A 22 2.55 3.45 4.85
N SER A 23 1.66 4.13 5.59
CA SER A 23 1.96 4.61 6.95
C SER A 23 2.32 3.45 7.90
N GLN A 24 1.55 2.35 7.86
CA GLN A 24 1.82 1.17 8.68
C GLN A 24 3.18 0.53 8.35
N LEU A 25 3.50 0.40 7.06
CA LEU A 25 4.77 -0.16 6.60
C LEU A 25 5.96 0.69 7.06
N VAL A 26 5.88 2.02 6.89
CA VAL A 26 6.92 2.96 7.31
C VAL A 26 7.11 2.90 8.83
N GLN A 27 6.03 2.96 9.61
CA GLN A 27 6.13 2.86 11.07
C GLN A 27 6.70 1.52 11.54
N TYR A 28 6.32 0.41 10.87
CA TYR A 28 6.87 -0.91 11.16
C TYR A 28 8.37 -0.98 10.83
N ARG A 29 8.78 -0.44 9.68
CA ARG A 29 10.18 -0.30 9.27
C ARG A 29 10.96 0.50 10.30
N ASP A 30 10.51 1.70 10.65
CA ASP A 30 11.20 2.60 11.58
C ASP A 30 11.35 1.99 12.97
N LYS A 31 10.27 1.36 13.49
CA LYS A 31 10.26 0.74 14.82
C LYS A 31 11.25 -0.41 14.95
N TYR A 32 11.43 -1.19 13.88
CA TYR A 32 12.22 -2.43 13.90
C TYR A 32 13.46 -2.40 13.02
N ILE A 33 13.87 -1.23 12.51
CA ILE A 33 14.98 -1.09 11.54
C ILE A 33 16.27 -1.78 12.00
N LYS A 34 16.61 -1.67 13.29
CA LYS A 34 17.80 -2.27 13.91
C LYS A 34 17.75 -3.79 14.04
N ARG A 35 16.58 -4.41 13.85
CA ARG A 35 16.37 -5.86 13.99
C ARG A 35 16.29 -6.60 12.65
N PHE A 36 16.25 -5.87 11.54
CA PHE A 36 16.21 -6.51 10.22
C PHE A 36 17.60 -6.93 9.76
N SER A 37 17.66 -8.09 9.08
CA SER A 37 18.76 -8.36 8.16
C SER A 37 18.67 -7.41 6.96
N ALA A 38 19.80 -7.14 6.31
CA ALA A 38 19.85 -6.30 5.12
C ALA A 38 18.87 -6.78 4.03
N ALA A 39 18.76 -8.10 3.83
CA ALA A 39 17.82 -8.68 2.87
C ALA A 39 16.35 -8.43 3.25
N ASN A 40 15.97 -8.62 4.51
CA ASN A 40 14.59 -8.38 4.94
C ASN A 40 14.23 -6.89 4.89
N LEU A 41 15.18 -6.01 5.21
CA LEU A 41 14.99 -4.57 5.10
C LEU A 41 14.81 -4.17 3.63
N LEU A 42 15.61 -4.70 2.71
CA LEU A 42 15.48 -4.45 1.28
C LEU A 42 14.09 -4.83 0.76
N TYR A 43 13.58 -6.02 1.09
CA TYR A 43 12.24 -6.42 0.66
C TYR A 43 11.14 -5.54 1.25
N LEU A 44 11.28 -5.11 2.51
CA LEU A 44 10.33 -4.20 3.15
C LEU A 44 10.33 -2.82 2.47
N GLU A 45 11.51 -2.26 2.18
CA GLU A 45 11.67 -0.99 1.46
C GLU A 45 11.12 -1.08 0.03
N GLN A 46 11.30 -2.20 -0.66
CA GLN A 46 10.69 -2.42 -1.98
C GLN A 46 9.16 -2.47 -1.91
N ILE A 47 8.57 -3.08 -0.89
CA ILE A 47 7.11 -3.06 -0.68
C ILE A 47 6.63 -1.62 -0.41
N ILE A 48 7.33 -0.88 0.45
CA ILE A 48 7.03 0.54 0.74
C ILE A 48 7.07 1.36 -0.56
N PHE A 49 8.10 1.15 -1.39
CA PHE A 49 8.24 1.82 -2.67
C PHE A 49 7.10 1.50 -3.62
N VAL A 50 6.73 0.22 -3.78
CA VAL A 50 5.61 -0.20 -4.65
C VAL A 50 4.31 0.46 -4.19
N VAL A 51 3.98 0.40 -2.90
CA VAL A 51 2.77 1.06 -2.36
C VAL A 51 2.83 2.58 -2.60
N GLY A 52 4.00 3.20 -2.43
CA GLY A 52 4.21 4.61 -2.73
C GLY A 52 3.96 4.96 -4.20
N LYS A 53 4.40 4.11 -5.15
CA LYS A 53 4.14 4.30 -6.59
C LYS A 53 2.65 4.16 -6.92
N LEU A 54 1.95 3.22 -6.29
CA LEU A 54 0.49 3.10 -6.45
C LEU A 54 -0.25 4.34 -5.95
N ILE A 55 0.19 4.97 -4.86
CA ILE A 55 -0.37 6.25 -4.39
C ILE A 55 -0.15 7.36 -5.43
N HIS A 56 1.04 7.45 -6.03
CA HIS A 56 1.33 8.44 -7.08
C HIS A 56 0.47 8.23 -8.33
N MET A 57 0.22 6.97 -8.71
CA MET A 57 -0.68 6.63 -9.84
C MET A 57 -2.10 7.16 -9.65
N LEU A 58 -2.54 7.28 -8.39
CA LEU A 58 -3.85 7.86 -8.03
C LEU A 58 -3.78 9.38 -7.78
N GLY A 59 -2.67 10.05 -8.14
CA GLY A 59 -2.49 11.49 -7.95
C GLY A 59 -2.16 11.92 -6.52
N GLY A 60 -2.00 10.96 -5.60
CA GLY A 60 -1.64 11.21 -4.21
C GLY A 60 -0.14 11.38 -3.99
N LYS A 61 0.23 11.78 -2.78
CA LYS A 61 1.62 11.86 -2.31
C LYS A 61 1.82 10.95 -1.09
N PRO A 62 2.75 9.98 -1.12
CA PRO A 62 3.02 9.11 0.02
C PRO A 62 3.47 9.90 1.25
N GLY A 63 3.03 9.46 2.44
CA GLY A 63 3.39 10.10 3.71
C GLY A 63 2.60 11.37 4.06
N CYS A 64 1.72 11.86 3.18
CA CYS A 64 0.77 12.92 3.50
C CYS A 64 -0.57 12.33 3.98
N PRO A 65 -1.31 13.02 4.87
CA PRO A 65 -2.64 12.59 5.25
C PRO A 65 -3.61 12.65 4.06
N PRO A 66 -4.68 11.82 4.04
CA PRO A 66 -5.62 11.73 2.91
C PRO A 66 -6.23 13.07 2.50
N ASN A 67 -6.39 14.00 3.44
CA ASN A 67 -7.02 15.31 3.22
C ASN A 67 -6.06 16.36 2.64
N GLU A 68 -4.75 16.12 2.66
CA GLU A 68 -3.73 17.03 2.11
C GLU A 68 -3.15 16.51 0.78
N GLY A 69 -3.62 15.34 0.32
CA GLY A 69 -3.30 14.79 -0.99
C GLY A 69 -3.84 15.70 -2.09
N SER A 70 -2.94 16.17 -2.96
CA SER A 70 -3.21 17.08 -4.08
C SER A 70 -4.55 16.81 -4.77
N ALA A 71 -5.38 17.84 -4.91
CA ALA A 71 -6.65 17.88 -5.65
C ALA A 71 -6.49 17.74 -7.18
N ARG A 72 -5.63 16.81 -7.63
CA ARG A 72 -5.52 16.48 -9.05
C ARG A 72 -6.63 15.50 -9.38
N VAL A 73 -7.58 15.95 -10.19
CA VAL A 73 -8.54 15.06 -10.84
C VAL A 73 -7.73 14.08 -11.69
N VAL A 74 -7.77 12.80 -11.32
CA VAL A 74 -7.15 11.73 -12.10
C VAL A 74 -8.23 11.11 -12.97
N ASP A 75 -8.04 11.19 -14.28
CA ASP A 75 -8.93 10.52 -15.23
C ASP A 75 -8.88 9.00 -15.04
N THR A 76 -10.00 8.35 -15.29
CA THR A 76 -10.07 6.88 -15.33
C THR A 76 -9.19 6.37 -16.46
N LYS A 77 -8.17 5.57 -16.11
CA LYS A 77 -7.25 4.96 -17.06
C LYS A 77 -7.30 3.43 -16.95
N LEU A 78 -7.26 2.76 -18.10
CA LEU A 78 -7.16 1.31 -18.20
C LEU A 78 -5.79 0.95 -18.76
N TYR A 79 -5.12 0.00 -18.12
CA TYR A 79 -3.80 -0.46 -18.52
C TYR A 79 -3.80 -1.98 -18.74
N SER A 80 -3.05 -2.43 -19.74
CA SER A 80 -2.57 -3.82 -19.74
C SER A 80 -1.53 -3.98 -18.63
N LEU A 81 -1.26 -5.23 -18.21
CA LEU A 81 -0.29 -5.50 -17.14
C LEU A 81 1.07 -4.85 -17.42
N GLY A 82 1.63 -5.03 -18.63
CA GLY A 82 2.94 -4.47 -18.98
C GLY A 82 2.98 -2.95 -18.91
N LEU A 83 1.95 -2.27 -19.44
CA LEU A 83 1.86 -0.81 -19.38
C LEU A 83 1.69 -0.31 -17.94
N PHE A 84 0.90 -1.02 -17.13
CA PHE A 84 0.72 -0.68 -15.73
C PHE A 84 2.04 -0.69 -14.96
N LEU A 85 2.86 -1.74 -15.16
CA LEU A 85 4.15 -1.87 -14.47
C LEU A 85 5.14 -0.77 -14.89
N MET A 86 5.16 -0.43 -16.17
CA MET A 86 6.01 0.63 -16.72
C MET A 86 5.57 2.02 -16.24
N GLU A 87 4.27 2.32 -16.33
CA GLU A 87 3.70 3.61 -15.89
C GLU A 87 3.91 3.83 -14.38
N ALA A 88 3.70 2.79 -13.58
CA ALA A 88 3.96 2.84 -12.14
C ALA A 88 5.46 2.80 -11.79
N GLN A 89 6.36 2.55 -12.76
CA GLN A 89 7.81 2.44 -12.57
C GLN A 89 8.20 1.36 -11.55
N ILE A 90 7.54 0.20 -11.62
CA ILE A 90 7.78 -0.97 -10.76
C ILE A 90 8.13 -2.23 -11.56
N ASP A 91 8.39 -2.08 -12.85
CA ASP A 91 8.81 -3.12 -13.80
C ASP A 91 10.15 -3.79 -13.39
N ASN A 92 11.04 -3.03 -12.77
CA ASN A 92 12.35 -3.51 -12.30
C ASN A 92 12.30 -4.23 -10.94
N ILE A 93 11.12 -4.38 -10.34
CA ILE A 93 10.93 -5.04 -9.04
C ILE A 93 10.29 -6.41 -9.25
N ASN A 94 10.92 -7.44 -8.69
CA ASN A 94 10.35 -8.79 -8.69
C ASN A 94 9.20 -8.90 -7.67
N GLN A 95 7.97 -8.69 -8.14
CA GLN A 95 6.76 -8.75 -7.32
C GLN A 95 6.49 -10.13 -6.72
N PHE A 96 6.88 -11.22 -7.40
CA PHE A 96 6.71 -12.57 -6.87
C PHE A 96 7.51 -12.77 -5.58
N ARG A 97 8.76 -12.28 -5.54
CA ARG A 97 9.58 -12.32 -4.32
C ARG A 97 9.01 -11.46 -3.20
N LEU A 98 8.41 -10.31 -3.53
CA LEU A 98 7.76 -9.46 -2.52
C LEU A 98 6.53 -10.14 -1.92
N ILE A 99 5.70 -10.78 -2.76
CA ILE A 99 4.53 -11.55 -2.31
C ILE A 99 4.98 -12.71 -1.43
N GLU A 100 5.99 -13.48 -1.85
CA GLU A 100 6.55 -14.58 -1.06
C GLU A 100 7.08 -14.09 0.30
N PHE A 101 7.82 -12.98 0.32
CA PHE A 101 8.31 -12.36 1.55
C PHE A 101 7.16 -11.93 2.47
N ALA A 102 6.13 -11.26 1.94
CA ALA A 102 4.98 -10.81 2.71
C ALA A 102 4.22 -11.98 3.35
N GLN A 103 4.01 -13.07 2.59
CA GLN A 103 3.37 -14.29 3.07
C GLN A 103 4.21 -15.01 4.12
N ARG A 104 5.48 -15.32 3.80
CA ARG A 104 6.39 -16.07 4.69
C ARG A 104 6.64 -15.34 6.01
N SER A 105 6.77 -14.03 5.94
CA SER A 105 6.99 -13.20 7.13
C SER A 105 5.71 -12.85 7.88
N LYS A 106 4.53 -13.23 7.36
CA LYS A 106 3.21 -12.84 7.88
C LYS A 106 3.10 -11.31 8.06
N LEU A 107 3.58 -10.55 7.07
CA LEU A 107 3.73 -9.10 7.16
C LEU A 107 2.42 -8.41 7.58
N SER A 108 1.29 -8.82 7.00
CA SER A 108 -0.03 -8.26 7.34
C SER A 108 -0.36 -8.36 8.83
N HIS A 109 -0.01 -9.46 9.51
CA HIS A 109 -0.21 -9.60 10.96
C HIS A 109 0.69 -8.66 11.76
N LYS A 110 1.90 -8.42 11.27
CA LYS A 110 2.86 -7.49 11.92
C LYS A 110 2.42 -6.04 11.76
N LEU A 111 1.82 -5.68 10.63
CA LEU A 111 1.28 -4.35 10.37
C LEU A 111 0.01 -4.06 11.16
N HIS A 112 -0.74 -5.09 11.58
CA HIS A 112 -1.98 -4.92 12.33
C HIS A 112 -1.80 -4.05 13.59
N GLY A 113 -0.70 -4.21 14.32
CA GLY A 113 -0.38 -3.38 15.51
C GLY A 113 -0.05 -1.91 15.22
N PHE A 114 -0.06 -1.48 13.96
CA PHE A 114 0.17 -0.10 13.53
C PHE A 114 -1.11 0.54 12.95
N THR A 115 -2.23 -0.18 12.94
CA THR A 115 -3.53 0.31 12.47
C THR A 115 -4.15 1.34 13.43
N GLU A 116 -3.99 1.15 14.74
CA GLU A 116 -4.63 1.96 15.80
C GLU A 116 -4.11 3.39 15.87
N ARG A 117 -2.88 3.65 15.41
CA ARG A 117 -2.25 4.98 15.47
C ARG A 117 -2.80 6.00 14.47
N TYR A 118 -3.68 5.57 13.57
CA TYR A 118 -4.25 6.39 12.50
C TYR A 118 -5.78 6.40 12.50
N GLN A 119 -6.43 5.84 13.54
CA GLN A 119 -7.86 6.10 13.73
C GLN A 119 -8.03 7.52 14.28
N PRO A 120 -8.78 8.41 13.61
CA PRO A 120 -9.22 9.62 14.28
C PRO A 120 -10.03 9.19 15.50
N SER A 121 -9.67 9.69 16.68
CA SER A 121 -10.46 9.51 17.90
C SER A 121 -11.84 10.10 17.66
N VAL A 122 -12.80 9.25 17.26
CA VAL A 122 -14.21 9.64 17.14
C VAL A 122 -14.74 9.77 18.56
N ASN A 123 -14.63 10.98 19.12
CA ASN A 123 -15.41 11.38 20.29
C ASN A 123 -16.86 11.53 19.83
N ILE A 124 -17.64 10.46 19.96
CA ILE A 124 -19.10 10.54 19.83
C ILE A 124 -19.59 11.25 21.10
N THR A 125 -19.79 12.56 21.03
CA THR A 125 -20.54 13.27 22.07
C THR A 125 -22.03 12.92 21.86
N PRO A 126 -22.67 12.22 22.82
CA PRO A 126 -24.11 11.99 22.72
C PRO A 126 -24.83 13.33 22.90
N LYS A 127 -25.83 13.59 22.04
CA LYS A 127 -26.86 14.61 22.29
C LYS A 127 -27.95 14.03 23.17
#